data_AF-A0A0K1K7H9-F1
#
_entry.id   AF-A0A0K1K7H9-F1
#
_cell.length_a   1.000
_cell.length_b   1.000
_cell.length_c   1.000
_cell.angle_alpha   90.00
_cell.angle_beta   90.00
_cell.angle_gamma   90.00
#
_symmetry.space_group_name_H-M   'P 1'
#
loop_
_entity.id
_entity.type
_entity.pdbx_description
1 polymer ?
#
loop_
_entity_poly.entity_id
_entity_poly.type
_entity_poly.pdbx_seq_one_letter_code
_entity_poly.pdbx_strand_id
1 'polypeptide(L)'
;MFTIQEAIMADEKPVYLNGTTDNDVLYGGAGNDGLEGNGGYDRLFGGDGDDVLRSGNFYDEASGLRLPDKMGDVLDGGAGNDHLFGAGGRDLLLGGAGDDELRGDAGDDLLLGGEGNDLLDGGSGLDRAQFAAQRADYSLAKNGEGYTVTHGTESDVTLGVERLVFSDRAVAFDLEGNAGQIYRVYQAALNRAPDLGGLGFWINAADLGVSMLDVAAGFTHSAEFARLYGNSVSNEAFLNQLYLNALHRQPDQGGFNFWLGVLDSGISRESVLLGFADSPENHAQVIGSIQNGIEYIAA
;
A
#
# COMPACT_ATOMS: atom_id res chain seq x y z
N MET A 1 2.44 -21.27 -21.49
CA MET A 1 3.58 -22.21 -21.62
C MET A 1 4.77 -21.27 -21.73
N PHE A 2 5.69 -21.24 -20.77
CA PHE A 2 6.76 -20.25 -20.77
C PHE A 2 7.70 -20.50 -21.94
N THR A 3 7.99 -19.45 -22.72
CA THR A 3 9.09 -19.49 -23.68
C THR A 3 10.37 -19.18 -22.88
N ILE A 4 11.28 -20.14 -22.81
CA ILE A 4 12.57 -19.92 -22.15
C ILE A 4 13.52 -19.41 -23.23
N GLN A 5 13.94 -18.16 -23.12
CA GLN A 5 15.04 -17.64 -23.93
C GLN A 5 16.33 -17.86 -23.14
N GLU A 6 16.94 -19.04 -23.31
CA GLU A 6 18.18 -19.41 -22.65
C GLU A 6 19.29 -18.39 -22.97
N ALA A 7 19.83 -17.72 -21.95
CA ALA A 7 21.13 -17.07 -22.06
C ALA A 7 22.21 -18.14 -22.13
N ILE A 8 22.99 -18.08 -23.20
CA ILE A 8 24.18 -18.90 -23.37
C ILE A 8 25.17 -18.45 -22.29
N MET A 9 25.28 -19.20 -21.19
CA MET A 9 26.30 -18.96 -20.18
C MET A 9 27.70 -19.02 -20.80
N ALA A 10 28.38 -17.88 -20.89
CA ALA A 10 29.82 -17.64 -20.65
C ALA A 10 30.37 -16.42 -21.42
N ASP A 11 30.24 -15.21 -20.88
CA ASP A 11 31.33 -14.24 -20.62
C ASP A 11 30.80 -13.03 -19.81
N GLU A 12 31.69 -12.24 -19.19
CA GLU A 12 31.35 -11.02 -18.40
C GLU A 12 30.80 -9.87 -19.29
N LYS A 13 30.22 -10.15 -20.46
CA LYS A 13 29.79 -9.10 -21.37
C LYS A 13 28.31 -8.81 -21.23
N PRO A 14 27.93 -7.53 -21.32
CA PRO A 14 26.56 -7.09 -21.50
C PRO A 14 25.79 -7.86 -22.58
N VAL A 15 24.61 -8.33 -22.22
CA VAL A 15 23.62 -8.97 -23.07
C VAL A 15 22.36 -8.10 -23.09
N TYR A 16 21.67 -8.10 -24.24
CA TYR A 16 20.33 -7.51 -24.36
C TYR A 16 19.33 -8.59 -24.75
N LEU A 17 18.40 -8.89 -23.85
CA LEU A 17 17.34 -9.88 -24.05
C LEU A 17 15.99 -9.19 -24.21
N ASN A 18 15.22 -9.65 -25.19
CA ASN A 18 13.85 -9.20 -25.42
C ASN A 18 12.97 -10.43 -25.47
N GLY A 19 11.97 -10.46 -24.60
CA GLY A 19 10.88 -11.42 -24.61
C GLY A 19 9.87 -11.15 -25.73
N THR A 20 8.74 -11.81 -25.61
CA THR A 20 7.64 -11.88 -26.56
C THR A 20 6.39 -11.24 -25.94
N THR A 21 5.21 -11.50 -26.51
CA THR A 21 3.94 -11.09 -25.89
C THR A 21 3.32 -12.21 -25.05
N ASP A 22 4.01 -13.34 -24.93
CA ASP A 22 3.64 -14.46 -24.07
C ASP A 22 4.53 -14.44 -22.83
N ASN A 23 4.18 -15.21 -21.80
CA ASN A 23 5.01 -15.32 -20.61
C ASN A 23 6.44 -15.82 -20.91
N ASP A 24 7.43 -15.03 -20.51
CA ASP A 24 8.85 -15.29 -20.73
C ASP A 24 9.64 -15.47 -19.43
N VAL A 25 10.80 -16.11 -19.55
CA VAL A 25 11.81 -16.15 -18.50
C VAL A 25 13.15 -15.76 -19.11
N LEU A 26 13.72 -14.65 -18.64
CA LEU A 26 14.96 -14.06 -19.14
C LEU A 26 16.03 -14.07 -18.03
N TYR A 27 17.27 -14.39 -18.40
CA TYR A 27 18.43 -14.43 -17.48
C TYR A 27 19.57 -13.63 -18.10
N GLY A 28 20.05 -12.56 -17.45
CA GLY A 28 21.23 -11.80 -17.88
C GLY A 28 22.52 -12.60 -17.66
N GLY A 29 22.72 -13.01 -16.40
CA GLY A 29 23.87 -13.81 -16.00
C GLY A 29 24.92 -12.95 -15.31
N ALA A 30 26.01 -12.65 -16.00
CA ALA A 30 27.08 -11.84 -15.46
C ALA A 30 27.43 -10.71 -16.44
N GLY A 31 27.74 -9.53 -15.91
CA GLY A 31 27.91 -8.32 -16.70
C GLY A 31 26.65 -7.46 -16.67
N ASN A 32 26.77 -6.22 -17.13
CA ASN A 32 25.69 -5.24 -17.05
C ASN A 32 24.69 -5.44 -18.21
N ASP A 33 23.56 -6.06 -17.93
CA ASP A 33 22.60 -6.58 -18.89
C ASP A 33 21.35 -5.70 -19.03
N GLY A 34 20.66 -5.86 -20.16
CA GLY A 34 19.37 -5.21 -20.42
C GLY A 34 18.30 -6.23 -20.78
N LEU A 35 17.26 -6.36 -19.95
CA LEU A 35 16.18 -7.33 -20.13
C LEU A 35 14.85 -6.60 -20.31
N GLU A 36 14.09 -6.94 -21.36
CA GLU A 36 12.73 -6.45 -21.62
C GLU A 36 11.77 -7.65 -21.79
N GLY A 37 10.75 -7.81 -20.95
CA GLY A 37 9.75 -8.87 -21.07
C GLY A 37 8.78 -8.65 -22.25
N ASN A 38 8.34 -7.40 -22.43
CA ASN A 38 7.28 -6.91 -23.31
C ASN A 38 5.87 -7.17 -22.77
N GLY A 39 5.22 -8.27 -23.11
CA GLY A 39 3.89 -8.55 -22.59
C GLY A 39 3.80 -10.00 -22.15
N GLY A 40 3.03 -10.29 -21.12
CA GLY A 40 3.11 -11.61 -20.50
C GLY A 40 3.13 -11.50 -18.98
N TYR A 41 3.16 -12.67 -18.34
CA TYR A 41 3.58 -12.77 -16.95
C TYR A 41 5.03 -13.25 -16.98
N ASP A 42 5.95 -12.31 -16.93
CA ASP A 42 7.36 -12.48 -17.19
C ASP A 42 8.18 -12.61 -15.91
N ARG A 43 9.34 -13.24 -16.05
CA ARG A 43 10.34 -13.34 -14.99
C ARG A 43 11.70 -12.94 -15.52
N LEU A 44 12.23 -11.85 -15.02
CA LEU A 44 13.50 -11.27 -15.45
C LEU A 44 14.49 -11.37 -14.30
N PHE A 45 15.66 -11.92 -14.59
CA PHE A 45 16.76 -12.09 -13.64
C PHE A 45 18.01 -11.43 -14.22
N GLY A 46 18.52 -10.38 -13.59
CA GLY A 46 19.74 -9.67 -13.99
C GLY A 46 20.97 -10.54 -13.74
N GLY A 47 21.29 -10.76 -12.46
CA GLY A 47 22.39 -11.61 -12.04
C GLY A 47 23.51 -10.80 -11.41
N ASP A 48 24.76 -10.98 -11.84
CA ASP A 48 25.88 -10.15 -11.39
C ASP A 48 26.08 -8.99 -12.39
N GLY A 49 26.22 -7.75 -11.92
CA GLY A 49 26.42 -6.57 -12.78
C GLY A 49 25.40 -5.49 -12.49
N ASP A 50 25.63 -4.28 -13.01
CA ASP A 50 24.61 -3.21 -12.91
C ASP A 50 23.62 -3.36 -14.08
N ASP A 51 22.42 -3.88 -13.80
CA ASP A 51 21.46 -4.33 -14.79
C ASP A 51 20.28 -3.37 -14.99
N VAL A 52 19.59 -3.51 -16.13
CA VAL A 52 18.36 -2.78 -16.44
C VAL A 52 17.26 -3.77 -16.83
N LEU A 53 16.27 -3.94 -15.96
CA LEU A 53 15.15 -4.86 -16.15
C LEU A 53 13.85 -4.08 -16.36
N ARG A 54 13.11 -4.43 -17.40
CA ARG A 54 11.81 -3.83 -17.74
C ARG A 54 10.82 -4.95 -18.02
N SER A 55 9.74 -5.05 -17.24
CA SER A 55 8.60 -5.93 -17.58
C SER A 55 8.14 -5.68 -19.02
N GLY A 56 7.98 -4.41 -19.38
CA GLY A 56 7.75 -3.95 -20.74
C GLY A 56 6.33 -3.44 -20.96
N ASN A 57 5.90 -3.42 -22.22
CA ASN A 57 4.57 -2.98 -22.59
C ASN A 57 3.94 -3.99 -23.56
N PHE A 58 2.65 -4.26 -23.37
CA PHE A 58 1.83 -5.02 -24.28
C PHE A 58 1.65 -4.30 -25.63
N TYR A 59 1.91 -4.99 -26.74
CA TYR A 59 1.57 -4.48 -28.07
C TYR A 59 0.19 -4.98 -28.48
N ASP A 60 -0.79 -4.07 -28.55
CA ASP A 60 -2.11 -4.38 -29.05
C ASP A 60 -2.11 -4.33 -30.58
N GLU A 61 -2.08 -5.50 -31.24
CA GLU A 61 -2.14 -5.60 -32.71
C GLU A 61 -3.42 -4.98 -33.30
N ALA A 62 -4.53 -4.96 -32.55
CA ALA A 62 -5.80 -4.45 -33.05
C ALA A 62 -5.84 -2.92 -33.08
N SER A 63 -5.22 -2.25 -32.11
CA SER A 63 -5.11 -0.78 -32.08
C SER A 63 -3.78 -0.25 -32.65
N GLY A 64 -2.78 -1.12 -32.82
CA GLY A 64 -1.42 -0.74 -33.23
C GLY A 64 -0.67 0.05 -32.16
N LEU A 65 -1.17 0.07 -30.92
CA LEU A 65 -0.60 0.82 -29.80
C LEU A 65 0.22 -0.10 -28.90
N ARG A 66 1.29 0.46 -28.33
CA ARG A 66 2.02 -0.13 -27.20
C ARG A 66 1.39 0.45 -25.93
N LEU A 67 0.77 -0.41 -25.13
CA LEU A 67 0.06 -0.08 -23.89
C LEU A 67 0.82 -0.70 -22.72
N PRO A 68 0.77 -0.13 -21.51
CA PRO A 68 1.29 -0.81 -20.33
C PRO A 68 0.68 -2.20 -20.25
N ASP A 69 1.51 -3.21 -19.96
CA ASP A 69 0.96 -4.48 -19.52
C ASP A 69 0.16 -4.25 -18.23
N LYS A 70 -0.79 -5.13 -17.95
CA LYS A 70 -1.56 -5.14 -16.69
C LYS A 70 -1.37 -6.46 -15.95
N MET A 71 -0.53 -7.34 -16.48
CA MET A 71 -0.14 -8.59 -15.86
C MET A 71 1.04 -8.34 -14.93
N GLY A 72 1.14 -9.13 -13.86
CA GLY A 72 2.08 -8.87 -12.78
C GLY A 72 3.36 -9.67 -12.94
N ASP A 73 4.50 -9.01 -12.97
CA ASP A 73 5.78 -9.60 -13.31
C ASP A 73 6.68 -9.81 -12.09
N VAL A 74 7.77 -10.56 -12.30
CA VAL A 74 8.82 -10.72 -11.30
C VAL A 74 10.14 -10.25 -11.89
N LEU A 75 10.71 -9.20 -11.29
CA LEU A 75 12.01 -8.66 -11.65
C LEU A 75 12.95 -8.86 -10.47
N ASP A 76 14.12 -9.42 -10.73
CA ASP A 76 15.18 -9.67 -9.75
C ASP A 76 16.50 -9.15 -10.32
N GLY A 77 16.99 -8.03 -9.78
CA GLY A 77 18.23 -7.37 -10.22
C GLY A 77 19.43 -8.25 -9.94
N GLY A 78 19.62 -8.61 -8.68
CA GLY A 78 20.67 -9.53 -8.25
C GLY A 78 21.76 -8.80 -7.49
N ALA A 79 22.96 -8.71 -8.05
CA ALA A 79 24.09 -8.07 -7.42
C ALA A 79 24.66 -6.98 -8.34
N GLY A 80 24.74 -5.75 -7.85
CA GLY A 80 25.08 -4.57 -8.64
C GLY A 80 24.08 -3.47 -8.35
N ASN A 81 24.25 -2.30 -8.95
CA ASN A 81 23.29 -1.21 -8.81
C ASN A 81 22.28 -1.29 -9.96
N ASP A 82 21.12 -1.86 -9.69
CA ASP A 82 20.17 -2.26 -10.71
C ASP A 82 19.05 -1.23 -10.91
N HIS A 83 18.49 -1.20 -12.12
CA HIS A 83 17.30 -0.40 -12.44
C HIS A 83 16.15 -1.29 -12.89
N LEU A 84 15.12 -1.41 -12.05
CA LEU A 84 13.95 -2.25 -12.27
C LEU A 84 12.70 -1.41 -12.55
N PHE A 85 11.95 -1.76 -13.60
CA PHE A 85 10.72 -1.06 -14.00
C PHE A 85 9.58 -2.07 -14.21
N GLY A 86 8.54 -1.99 -13.37
CA GLY A 86 7.35 -2.86 -13.37
C GLY A 86 6.29 -2.48 -14.41
N ALA A 87 6.29 -1.23 -14.88
CA ALA A 87 5.36 -0.70 -15.87
C ALA A 87 3.88 -0.72 -15.46
N GLY A 88 3.21 -1.85 -15.59
CA GLY A 88 1.81 -1.92 -15.21
C GLY A 88 1.44 -3.33 -14.80
N GLY A 89 0.61 -3.47 -13.77
CA GLY A 89 0.24 -4.80 -13.29
C GLY A 89 0.25 -4.89 -11.78
N ARG A 90 0.87 -5.94 -11.28
CA ARG A 90 1.03 -6.17 -9.84
C ARG A 90 2.35 -6.90 -9.67
N ASP A 91 3.40 -6.13 -9.56
CA ASP A 91 4.75 -6.61 -9.80
C ASP A 91 5.45 -6.93 -8.48
N LEU A 92 6.42 -7.84 -8.58
CA LEU A 92 7.41 -8.10 -7.53
C LEU A 92 8.77 -7.64 -8.05
N LEU A 93 9.30 -6.58 -7.45
CA LEU A 93 10.62 -6.04 -7.76
C LEU A 93 11.56 -6.33 -6.59
N LEU A 94 12.65 -7.04 -6.90
CA LEU A 94 13.72 -7.40 -5.97
C LEU A 94 15.00 -6.74 -6.49
N GLY A 95 15.54 -5.75 -5.79
CA GLY A 95 16.82 -5.11 -6.17
C GLY A 95 17.98 -6.07 -5.96
N GLY A 96 18.15 -6.50 -4.71
CA GLY A 96 19.15 -7.48 -4.33
C GLY A 96 20.26 -6.83 -3.52
N ALA A 97 21.48 -6.81 -4.04
CA ALA A 97 22.64 -6.22 -3.37
C ALA A 97 23.24 -5.10 -4.20
N GLY A 98 23.27 -3.89 -3.66
CA GLY A 98 23.74 -2.69 -4.33
C GLY A 98 22.81 -1.51 -4.06
N ASP A 99 23.16 -0.32 -4.55
CA ASP A 99 22.26 0.83 -4.45
C ASP A 99 21.29 0.79 -5.63
N ASP A 100 20.10 0.22 -5.44
CA ASP A 100 19.16 -0.08 -6.52
C ASP A 100 18.10 1.01 -6.74
N GLU A 101 17.52 1.04 -7.94
CA GLU A 101 16.34 1.85 -8.27
C GLU A 101 15.19 0.98 -8.77
N LEU A 102 14.14 0.86 -7.97
CA LEU A 102 12.94 0.08 -8.27
C LEU A 102 11.77 1.04 -8.52
N ARG A 103 11.11 0.88 -9.67
CA ARG A 103 9.89 1.61 -10.02
C ARG A 103 8.75 0.66 -10.36
N GLY A 104 7.72 0.60 -9.52
CA GLY A 104 6.50 -0.19 -9.76
C GLY A 104 5.64 0.35 -10.91
N ASP A 105 5.62 1.68 -11.05
CA ASP A 105 4.81 2.43 -12.02
C ASP A 105 3.30 2.34 -11.75
N ALA A 106 2.56 1.37 -12.31
CA ALA A 106 1.10 1.32 -12.17
C ALA A 106 0.60 -0.04 -11.71
N GLY A 107 0.00 -0.12 -10.53
CA GLY A 107 -0.32 -1.43 -9.97
C GLY A 107 -0.22 -1.42 -8.47
N ASP A 108 -0.54 -2.56 -7.85
CA ASP A 108 -0.36 -2.74 -6.40
C ASP A 108 0.94 -3.52 -6.16
N ASP A 109 2.08 -2.84 -6.22
CA ASP A 109 3.39 -3.48 -6.36
C ASP A 109 4.03 -3.84 -5.01
N LEU A 110 4.93 -4.82 -5.06
CA LEU A 110 5.77 -5.23 -3.92
C LEU A 110 7.24 -4.99 -4.25
N LEU A 111 7.85 -4.04 -3.54
CA LEU A 111 9.22 -3.60 -3.73
C LEU A 111 10.09 -4.06 -2.56
N LEU A 112 11.20 -4.71 -2.86
CA LEU A 112 12.25 -5.05 -1.91
C LEU A 112 13.57 -4.52 -2.48
N GLY A 113 14.13 -3.48 -1.88
CA GLY A 113 15.43 -2.95 -2.28
C GLY A 113 16.53 -3.97 -2.02
N GLY A 114 16.86 -4.18 -0.75
CA GLY A 114 17.69 -5.30 -0.33
C GLY A 114 18.84 -4.81 0.53
N GLU A 115 20.07 -5.17 0.19
CA GLU A 115 21.27 -4.60 0.79
C GLU A 115 21.69 -3.37 0.01
N GLY A 116 21.87 -2.21 0.64
CA GLY A 116 22.31 -1.00 -0.04
C GLY A 116 21.48 0.23 0.35
N ASN A 117 21.59 1.30 -0.44
CA ASN A 117 20.76 2.49 -0.30
C ASN A 117 19.85 2.61 -1.51
N ASP A 118 18.62 2.16 -1.36
CA ASP A 118 17.74 1.96 -2.50
C ASP A 118 16.77 3.13 -2.71
N LEU A 119 16.35 3.32 -3.96
CA LEU A 119 15.21 4.15 -4.32
C LEU A 119 14.03 3.25 -4.70
N LEU A 120 12.98 3.26 -3.89
CA LEU A 120 11.77 2.45 -4.06
C LEU A 120 10.60 3.37 -4.41
N ASP A 121 10.24 3.46 -5.68
CA ASP A 121 9.10 4.24 -6.18
C ASP A 121 7.94 3.30 -6.53
N GLY A 122 6.89 3.27 -5.70
CA GLY A 122 5.70 2.46 -5.97
C GLY A 122 4.91 2.96 -7.18
N GLY A 123 4.89 4.28 -7.41
CA GLY A 123 4.10 4.88 -8.46
C GLY A 123 2.63 5.01 -8.07
N SER A 124 1.74 4.32 -8.78
CA SER A 124 0.29 4.46 -8.64
C SER A 124 -0.39 3.15 -8.32
N GLY A 125 -1.08 3.12 -7.19
CA GLY A 125 -1.87 1.97 -6.74
C GLY A 125 -1.72 1.85 -5.24
N LEU A 126 -1.78 0.64 -4.72
CA LEU A 126 -1.51 0.35 -3.31
C LEU A 126 -0.19 -0.41 -3.18
N ASP A 127 0.89 0.35 -3.01
CA ASP A 127 2.25 -0.19 -3.08
C ASP A 127 2.82 -0.55 -1.71
N ARG A 128 3.68 -1.56 -1.70
CA ARG A 128 4.29 -2.11 -0.49
C ARG A 128 5.80 -2.16 -0.64
N ALA A 129 6.53 -1.47 0.23
CA ALA A 129 7.96 -1.68 0.41
C ALA A 129 8.20 -2.62 1.60
N GLN A 130 8.92 -3.72 1.39
CA GLN A 130 9.17 -4.72 2.43
C GLN A 130 10.62 -4.72 2.90
N PHE A 131 10.79 -4.76 4.22
CA PHE A 131 12.08 -4.73 4.92
C PHE A 131 12.23 -5.95 5.83
N ALA A 132 13.45 -6.49 5.90
CA ALA A 132 13.70 -7.80 6.51
C ALA A 132 13.67 -7.81 8.05
N ALA A 133 14.04 -6.72 8.71
CA ALA A 133 14.15 -6.66 10.18
C ALA A 133 12.85 -6.19 10.86
N GLN A 134 12.86 -6.01 12.18
CA GLN A 134 11.68 -5.57 12.92
C GLN A 134 11.52 -4.06 12.78
N ARG A 135 10.29 -3.55 12.87
CA ARG A 135 10.01 -2.10 12.77
C ARG A 135 10.90 -1.28 13.71
N ALA A 136 11.17 -1.77 14.92
CA ALA A 136 11.96 -1.06 15.93
C ALA A 136 13.43 -0.86 15.55
N ASP A 137 13.96 -1.64 14.61
CA ASP A 137 15.34 -1.54 14.13
C ASP A 137 15.52 -0.41 13.10
N TYR A 138 14.42 0.07 12.52
CA TYR A 138 14.44 1.13 11.50
C TYR A 138 14.09 2.50 12.08
N SER A 139 14.73 3.54 11.58
CA SER A 139 14.27 4.92 11.75
C SER A 139 13.55 5.40 10.49
N LEU A 140 12.40 6.07 10.66
CA LEU A 140 11.61 6.63 9.56
C LEU A 140 11.66 8.16 9.65
N ALA A 141 12.09 8.80 8.57
CA ALA A 141 12.08 10.24 8.45
C ALA A 141 11.30 10.63 7.20
N LYS A 142 10.28 11.48 7.34
CA LYS A 142 9.55 12.00 6.18
C LYS A 142 10.48 12.86 5.33
N ASN A 143 10.53 12.60 4.02
CA ASN A 143 11.35 13.33 3.06
C ASN A 143 10.51 13.73 1.84
N GLY A 144 9.98 14.96 1.87
CA GLY A 144 9.06 15.43 0.82
C GLY A 144 7.77 14.62 0.80
N GLU A 145 7.47 14.01 -0.36
CA GLU A 145 6.30 13.14 -0.58
C GLU A 145 6.55 11.69 -0.13
N GLY A 146 7.80 11.34 0.19
CA GLY A 146 8.21 10.01 0.60
C GLY A 146 8.75 9.90 2.02
N TYR A 147 9.45 8.81 2.28
CA TYR A 147 10.14 8.52 3.54
C TYR A 147 11.55 8.02 3.29
N THR A 148 12.47 8.42 4.15
CA THR A 148 13.77 7.77 4.30
C THR A 148 13.64 6.73 5.41
N VAL A 149 14.01 5.49 5.09
CA VAL A 149 13.96 4.30 5.94
C VAL A 149 15.39 3.85 6.21
N THR A 150 15.89 4.06 7.43
CA THR A 150 17.31 3.82 7.76
C THR A 150 17.46 2.66 8.72
N HIS A 151 18.38 1.74 8.42
CA HIS A 151 18.81 0.64 9.30
C HIS A 151 20.35 0.56 9.35
N GLY A 152 20.92 0.84 10.52
CA GLY A 152 22.37 0.92 10.65
C GLY A 152 22.98 2.05 9.82
N THR A 153 23.74 1.71 8.78
CA THR A 153 24.39 2.65 7.86
C THR A 153 23.69 2.77 6.51
N GLU A 154 22.72 1.90 6.24
CA GLU A 154 21.95 1.84 5.00
C GLU A 154 20.68 2.67 5.12
N SER A 155 20.25 3.29 4.02
CA SER A 155 19.09 4.15 3.98
C SER A 155 18.39 4.10 2.64
N ASP A 156 17.14 3.65 2.66
CA ASP A 156 16.29 3.59 1.49
C ASP A 156 15.40 4.82 1.42
N VAL A 157 15.02 5.23 0.22
CA VAL A 157 14.04 6.28 -0.04
C VAL A 157 12.82 5.66 -0.69
N THR A 158 11.67 5.79 -0.05
CA THR A 158 10.38 5.32 -0.58
C THR A 158 9.56 6.48 -1.12
N LEU A 159 9.10 6.42 -2.36
CA LEU A 159 8.20 7.37 -3.01
C LEU A 159 6.94 6.63 -3.47
N GLY A 160 5.76 7.25 -3.36
CA GLY A 160 4.52 6.59 -3.80
C GLY A 160 4.27 5.22 -3.17
N VAL A 161 4.70 5.01 -1.92
CA VAL A 161 4.50 3.74 -1.18
C VAL A 161 3.51 3.95 -0.04
N GLU A 162 2.40 3.23 -0.07
CA GLU A 162 1.34 3.32 0.94
C GLU A 162 1.59 2.46 2.17
N ARG A 163 2.40 1.40 2.05
CA ARG A 163 2.69 0.44 3.13
C ARG A 163 4.18 0.16 3.25
N LEU A 164 4.77 0.40 4.42
CA LEU A 164 6.06 -0.21 4.78
C LEU A 164 5.80 -1.47 5.59
N VAL A 165 6.32 -2.61 5.14
CA VAL A 165 6.12 -3.91 5.76
C VAL A 165 7.42 -4.35 6.40
N PHE A 166 7.41 -4.58 7.70
CA PHE A 166 8.52 -5.12 8.47
C PHE A 166 8.21 -6.55 8.91
N SER A 167 9.21 -7.26 9.44
CA SER A 167 9.03 -8.66 9.87
C SER A 167 7.99 -8.88 10.98
N ASP A 168 7.68 -7.85 11.79
CA ASP A 168 6.74 -7.95 12.91
C ASP A 168 5.43 -7.16 12.73
N ARG A 169 5.43 -6.13 11.87
CA ARG A 169 4.28 -5.23 11.66
C ARG A 169 4.43 -4.40 10.38
N ALA A 170 3.41 -3.61 10.05
CA ALA A 170 3.45 -2.66 8.95
C ALA A 170 3.12 -1.23 9.41
N VAL A 171 3.44 -0.26 8.56
CA VAL A 171 3.12 1.17 8.69
C VAL A 171 2.35 1.59 7.45
N ALA A 172 1.14 2.17 7.63
CA ALA A 172 0.34 2.72 6.54
C ALA A 172 0.44 4.26 6.48
N PHE A 173 0.60 4.85 5.29
CA PHE A 173 0.83 6.30 5.12
C PHE A 173 -0.31 7.09 4.46
N ASP A 174 -1.41 6.44 4.12
CA ASP A 174 -2.61 7.04 3.54
C ASP A 174 -3.50 7.71 4.61
N LEU A 175 -3.01 8.84 5.15
CA LEU A 175 -3.69 9.62 6.22
C LEU A 175 -5.11 10.05 5.84
N GLU A 176 -5.31 10.31 4.55
CA GLU A 176 -6.60 10.70 3.97
C GLU A 176 -7.25 9.53 3.19
N GLY A 177 -6.55 8.39 3.06
CA GLY A 177 -7.07 7.17 2.44
C GLY A 177 -7.67 6.20 3.46
N ASN A 178 -7.76 4.94 3.07
CA ASN A 178 -8.50 3.92 3.82
C ASN A 178 -7.92 3.71 5.23
N ALA A 179 -6.59 3.64 5.42
CA ALA A 179 -6.03 3.41 6.74
C ALA A 179 -6.31 4.57 7.71
N GLY A 180 -6.14 5.81 7.24
CA GLY A 180 -6.51 6.99 8.01
C GLY A 180 -7.99 7.04 8.34
N GLN A 181 -8.86 6.71 7.37
CA GLN A 181 -10.30 6.66 7.57
C GLN A 181 -10.70 5.57 8.56
N ILE A 182 -10.11 4.37 8.48
CA ILE A 182 -10.34 3.28 9.43
C ILE A 182 -9.94 3.72 10.84
N TYR A 183 -8.81 4.40 11.01
CA TYR A 183 -8.40 4.94 12.32
C TYR A 183 -9.43 5.94 12.86
N ARG A 184 -9.94 6.84 12.00
CA ARG A 184 -10.99 7.81 12.35
C ARG A 184 -12.32 7.13 12.71
N VAL A 185 -12.69 6.06 12.00
CA VAL A 185 -13.86 5.23 12.30
C VAL A 185 -13.69 4.55 13.66
N TYR A 186 -12.52 4.01 13.99
CA TYR A 186 -12.21 3.45 15.32
C TYR A 186 -12.46 4.47 16.43
N GLN A 187 -11.93 5.69 16.27
CA GLN A 187 -12.13 6.74 17.27
C GLN A 187 -13.61 7.13 17.37
N ALA A 188 -14.28 7.40 16.25
CA ALA A 188 -15.67 7.81 16.22
C ALA A 188 -16.61 6.73 16.79
N ALA A 189 -16.39 5.47 16.44
CA ALA A 189 -17.24 4.36 16.84
C ALA A 189 -16.96 3.87 18.26
N LEU A 190 -15.70 3.83 18.71
CA LEU A 190 -15.33 3.14 19.96
C LEU A 190 -14.71 4.05 21.03
N ASN A 191 -14.48 5.33 20.72
CA ASN A 191 -13.85 6.32 21.60
C ASN A 191 -12.50 5.90 22.18
N ARG A 192 -11.69 5.21 21.37
CA ARG A 192 -10.34 4.78 21.77
C ARG A 192 -9.43 4.72 20.57
N ALA A 193 -8.13 4.74 20.85
CA ALA A 193 -7.14 4.34 19.86
C ALA A 193 -7.35 2.85 19.49
N PRO A 194 -7.19 2.50 18.20
CA PRO A 194 -7.22 1.11 17.78
C PRO A 194 -6.05 0.32 18.38
N ASP A 195 -6.28 -0.96 18.61
CA ASP A 195 -5.21 -1.91 18.83
C ASP A 195 -4.62 -2.36 17.48
N LEU A 196 -3.33 -2.72 17.46
CA LEU A 196 -2.59 -2.98 16.22
C LEU A 196 -3.23 -4.10 15.37
N GLY A 197 -3.75 -5.15 16.02
CA GLY A 197 -4.36 -6.30 15.32
C GLY A 197 -5.74 -5.99 14.76
N GLY A 198 -6.60 -5.34 15.54
CA GLY A 198 -7.91 -4.89 15.07
C GLY A 198 -7.79 -3.86 13.94
N LEU A 199 -6.78 -3.00 13.98
CA LEU A 199 -6.50 -2.06 12.89
C LEU A 199 -6.06 -2.80 11.63
N GLY A 200 -5.14 -3.74 11.78
CA GLY A 200 -4.63 -4.52 10.65
C GLY A 200 -5.68 -5.39 9.98
N PHE A 201 -6.63 -5.94 10.75
CA PHE A 201 -7.78 -6.64 10.17
C PHE A 201 -8.55 -5.75 9.18
N TRP A 202 -8.88 -4.52 9.58
CA TRP A 202 -9.67 -3.63 8.73
C TRP A 202 -8.86 -3.00 7.60
N ILE A 203 -7.58 -2.66 7.83
CA ILE A 203 -6.70 -2.15 6.77
C ILE A 203 -6.55 -3.23 5.69
N ASN A 204 -6.23 -4.47 6.07
CA ASN A 204 -6.13 -5.58 5.12
C ASN A 204 -7.44 -5.83 4.37
N ALA A 205 -8.59 -5.72 5.05
CA ALA A 205 -9.89 -5.85 4.40
C ALA A 205 -10.11 -4.76 3.34
N ALA A 206 -9.81 -3.50 3.68
CA ALA A 206 -9.95 -2.38 2.75
C ALA A 206 -8.96 -2.48 1.58
N ASP A 207 -7.73 -2.91 1.84
CA ASP A 207 -6.71 -3.20 0.81
C ASP A 207 -7.17 -4.31 -0.15
N LEU A 208 -8.02 -5.24 0.30
CA LEU A 208 -8.66 -6.27 -0.54
C LEU A 208 -9.97 -5.81 -1.20
N GLY A 209 -10.30 -4.51 -1.13
CA GLY A 209 -11.46 -3.90 -1.77
C GLY A 209 -12.76 -3.95 -0.96
N VAL A 210 -12.72 -4.27 0.34
CA VAL A 210 -13.89 -4.13 1.22
C VAL A 210 -14.25 -2.65 1.34
N SER A 211 -15.53 -2.34 1.13
CA SER A 211 -16.00 -0.95 1.15
C SER A 211 -15.93 -0.36 2.56
N MET A 212 -15.73 0.95 2.66
CA MET A 212 -15.76 1.63 3.96
C MET A 212 -17.12 1.57 4.65
N LEU A 213 -18.20 1.34 3.89
CA LEU A 213 -19.53 1.10 4.45
C LEU A 213 -19.57 -0.27 5.15
N ASP A 214 -18.98 -1.30 4.57
CA ASP A 214 -18.88 -2.64 5.18
C ASP A 214 -17.92 -2.66 6.37
N VAL A 215 -16.82 -1.89 6.28
CA VAL A 215 -15.94 -1.62 7.43
C VAL A 215 -16.77 -1.02 8.57
N ALA A 216 -17.48 0.08 8.31
CA ALA A 216 -18.33 0.74 9.30
C ALA A 216 -19.41 -0.20 9.86
N ALA A 217 -20.02 -1.05 9.03
CA ALA A 217 -20.96 -2.08 9.47
C ALA A 217 -20.31 -3.09 10.43
N GLY A 218 -19.05 -3.45 10.18
CA GLY A 218 -18.25 -4.25 11.08
C GLY A 218 -18.11 -3.66 12.48
N PHE A 219 -17.93 -2.33 12.57
CA PHE A 219 -17.91 -1.63 13.85
C PHE A 219 -19.29 -1.59 14.50
N THR A 220 -20.31 -1.09 13.79
CA THR A 220 -21.66 -0.89 14.35
C THR A 220 -22.34 -2.20 14.77
N HIS A 221 -21.97 -3.32 14.13
CA HIS A 221 -22.46 -4.66 14.47
C HIS A 221 -21.53 -5.44 15.42
N SER A 222 -20.41 -4.84 15.87
CA SER A 222 -19.48 -5.51 16.78
C SER A 222 -20.06 -5.66 18.19
N ALA A 223 -19.62 -6.71 18.89
CA ALA A 223 -19.96 -6.90 20.30
C ALA A 223 -19.43 -5.75 21.19
N GLU A 224 -18.32 -5.13 20.82
CA GLU A 224 -17.76 -3.99 21.53
C GLU A 224 -18.67 -2.75 21.41
N PHE A 225 -19.13 -2.45 20.20
CA PHE A 225 -20.08 -1.37 19.95
C PHE A 225 -21.39 -1.61 20.71
N ALA A 226 -21.93 -2.83 20.65
CA ALA A 226 -23.10 -3.23 21.44
C ALA A 226 -22.89 -3.07 22.95
N ARG A 227 -21.68 -3.30 23.47
CA ARG A 227 -21.36 -3.08 24.90
C ARG A 227 -21.31 -1.59 25.26
N LEU A 228 -20.81 -0.74 24.36
CA LEU A 228 -20.69 0.70 24.58
C LEU A 228 -22.03 1.43 24.47
N TYR A 229 -22.85 1.05 23.50
CA TYR A 229 -24.09 1.79 23.18
C TYR A 229 -25.37 1.03 23.56
N GLY A 230 -25.29 -0.27 23.80
CA GLY A 230 -26.43 -1.16 23.99
C GLY A 230 -26.95 -1.76 22.69
N ASN A 231 -27.69 -2.86 22.80
CA ASN A 231 -28.25 -3.58 21.65
C ASN A 231 -29.42 -2.86 20.95
N SER A 232 -29.90 -1.74 21.50
CA SER A 232 -31.06 -1.00 20.99
C SER A 232 -30.91 0.49 21.25
N VAL A 233 -29.78 1.04 20.79
CA VAL A 233 -29.49 2.48 20.83
C VAL A 233 -30.55 3.24 20.06
N SER A 234 -31.11 4.33 20.59
CA SER A 234 -31.92 5.25 19.79
C SER A 234 -31.03 6.07 18.84
N ASN A 235 -31.62 6.69 17.82
CA ASN A 235 -30.87 7.55 16.89
C ASN A 235 -30.23 8.73 17.63
N GLU A 236 -30.93 9.33 18.59
CA GLU A 236 -30.43 10.42 19.42
C GLU A 236 -29.25 9.97 20.29
N ALA A 237 -29.34 8.79 20.92
CA ALA A 237 -28.27 8.27 21.75
C ALA A 237 -27.02 7.95 20.92
N PHE A 238 -27.20 7.39 19.72
CA PHE A 238 -26.11 7.15 18.78
C PHE A 238 -25.42 8.46 18.37
N LEU A 239 -26.18 9.48 17.96
CA LEU A 239 -25.62 10.77 17.56
C LEU A 239 -24.88 11.47 18.69
N ASN A 240 -25.47 11.51 19.90
CA ASN A 240 -24.80 12.12 21.06
C ASN A 240 -23.40 11.53 21.27
N GLN A 241 -23.25 10.22 21.08
CA GLN A 241 -21.97 9.55 21.24
C GLN A 241 -20.99 9.88 20.12
N LEU A 242 -21.44 9.92 18.86
CA LEU A 242 -20.56 10.35 17.75
C LEU A 242 -20.03 11.77 17.94
N TYR A 243 -20.88 12.69 18.43
CA TYR A 243 -20.46 14.06 18.76
C TYR A 243 -19.36 14.09 19.83
N LEU A 244 -19.46 13.23 20.84
CA LEU A 244 -18.46 13.15 21.89
C LEU A 244 -17.17 12.47 21.41
N ASN A 245 -17.27 11.39 20.65
CA ASN A 245 -16.13 10.58 20.28
C ASN A 245 -15.32 11.18 19.12
N ALA A 246 -16.01 11.66 18.07
CA ALA A 246 -15.38 12.18 16.87
C ALA A 246 -15.10 13.68 16.99
N LEU A 247 -16.02 14.44 17.61
CA LEU A 247 -15.94 15.91 17.64
C LEU A 247 -15.52 16.47 19.01
N HIS A 248 -15.42 15.63 20.04
CA HIS A 248 -15.02 16.00 21.41
C HIS A 248 -15.81 17.16 22.01
N ARG A 249 -17.09 17.28 21.62
CA ARG A 249 -17.98 18.36 22.06
C ARG A 249 -19.41 17.89 22.20
N GLN A 250 -20.19 18.67 22.94
CA GLN A 250 -21.63 18.50 22.95
C GLN A 250 -22.23 18.89 21.59
N PRO A 251 -23.33 18.23 21.17
CA PRO A 251 -24.03 18.60 19.97
C PRO A 251 -24.58 20.03 20.04
N ASP A 252 -24.40 20.76 18.95
CA ASP A 252 -25.16 21.97 18.71
C ASP A 252 -26.54 21.61 18.15
N GLN A 253 -27.56 22.42 18.46
CA GLN A 253 -28.94 22.10 18.12
C GLN A 253 -29.16 21.94 16.61
N GLY A 254 -28.49 22.75 15.78
CA GLY A 254 -28.68 22.74 14.33
C GLY A 254 -28.12 21.47 13.69
N GLY A 255 -26.84 21.17 13.93
CA GLY A 255 -26.19 19.98 13.41
C GLY A 255 -26.82 18.70 13.92
N PHE A 256 -27.19 18.64 15.20
CA PHE A 256 -27.83 17.47 15.77
C PHE A 256 -29.19 17.18 15.12
N ASN A 257 -30.03 18.21 14.94
CA ASN A 257 -31.32 18.06 14.28
C ASN A 257 -31.17 17.64 12.81
N PHE A 258 -30.14 18.13 12.12
CA PHE A 258 -29.84 17.70 10.76
C PHE A 258 -29.52 16.21 10.71
N TRP A 259 -28.56 15.75 11.51
CA TRP A 259 -28.14 14.34 11.52
C TRP A 259 -29.25 13.40 12.03
N LEU A 260 -30.07 13.85 12.97
CA LEU A 260 -31.22 13.08 13.43
C LEU A 260 -32.23 12.91 12.30
N GLY A 261 -32.53 13.98 11.55
CA GLY A 261 -33.37 13.91 10.36
C GLY A 261 -32.81 12.98 9.28
N VAL A 262 -31.49 12.94 9.11
CA VAL A 262 -30.81 12.01 8.19
C VAL A 262 -31.08 10.55 8.60
N LEU A 263 -30.87 10.20 9.87
CA LEU A 263 -31.16 8.84 10.37
C LEU A 263 -32.64 8.49 10.26
N ASP A 264 -33.53 9.42 10.61
CA ASP A 264 -34.97 9.21 10.59
C ASP A 264 -35.53 9.10 9.15
N SER A 265 -34.80 9.62 8.16
CA SER A 265 -35.12 9.44 6.73
C SER A 265 -34.76 8.05 6.18
N GLY A 266 -34.10 7.21 6.97
CA GLY A 266 -33.70 5.85 6.61
C GLY A 266 -32.26 5.70 6.13
N ILE A 267 -31.44 6.76 6.20
CA ILE A 267 -29.99 6.63 6.00
C ILE A 267 -29.39 5.81 7.14
N SER A 268 -28.47 4.91 6.80
CA SER A 268 -27.92 3.95 7.75
C SER A 268 -26.96 4.59 8.75
N ARG A 269 -26.77 3.94 9.90
CA ARG A 269 -25.84 4.41 10.94
C ARG A 269 -24.41 4.37 10.48
N GLU A 270 -24.08 3.43 9.59
CA GLU A 270 -22.76 3.27 8.98
C GLU A 270 -22.42 4.49 8.12
N SER A 271 -23.37 4.95 7.29
CA SER A 271 -23.17 6.16 6.49
C SER A 271 -23.00 7.41 7.37
N VAL A 272 -23.76 7.52 8.47
CA VAL A 272 -23.61 8.63 9.41
C VAL A 272 -22.27 8.54 10.17
N LEU A 273 -21.86 7.35 10.61
CA LEU A 273 -20.57 7.12 11.24
C LEU A 273 -19.42 7.56 10.34
N LEU A 274 -19.44 7.18 9.06
CA LEU A 274 -18.46 7.62 8.08
C LEU A 274 -18.45 9.15 7.92
N GLY A 275 -19.63 9.78 7.87
CA GLY A 275 -19.73 11.25 7.81
C GLY A 275 -19.12 11.97 9.01
N PHE A 276 -19.23 11.40 10.22
CA PHE A 276 -18.53 11.92 11.40
C PHE A 276 -17.03 11.60 11.35
N ALA A 277 -16.66 10.40 10.90
CA ALA A 277 -15.27 9.98 10.79
C ALA A 277 -14.47 10.91 9.87
N ASP A 278 -15.04 11.35 8.76
CA ASP A 278 -14.40 12.26 7.79
C ASP A 278 -14.71 13.75 8.00
N SER A 279 -15.26 14.09 9.17
CA SER A 279 -15.46 15.51 9.51
C SER A 279 -14.11 16.23 9.70
N PRO A 280 -13.96 17.49 9.27
CA PRO A 280 -12.72 18.26 9.47
C PRO A 280 -12.27 18.29 10.93
N GLU A 281 -13.22 18.36 11.86
CA GLU A 281 -12.94 18.30 13.29
C GLU A 281 -12.29 16.98 13.69
N ASN A 282 -12.82 15.82 13.24
CA ASN A 282 -12.24 14.52 13.58
C ASN A 282 -10.84 14.33 12.96
N HIS A 283 -10.63 14.79 11.72
CA HIS A 283 -9.28 14.83 11.11
C HIS A 283 -8.31 15.61 11.99
N ALA A 284 -8.70 16.81 12.44
CA ALA A 284 -7.87 17.65 13.30
C ALA A 284 -7.53 16.97 14.66
N GLN A 285 -8.38 16.07 15.15
CA GLN A 285 -8.11 15.32 16.38
C GLN A 285 -7.09 14.20 16.17
N VAL A 286 -7.19 13.45 15.07
CA VAL A 286 -6.32 12.28 14.85
C VAL A 286 -5.00 12.63 14.19
N ILE A 287 -4.89 13.79 13.53
CA ILE A 287 -3.75 14.09 12.65
C ILE A 287 -2.40 13.90 13.37
N GLY A 288 -2.31 14.31 14.64
CA GLY A 288 -1.09 14.14 15.43
C GLY A 288 -0.72 12.69 15.72
N SER A 289 -1.70 11.79 15.79
CA SER A 289 -1.52 10.35 16.02
C SER A 289 -1.16 9.59 14.75
N ILE A 290 -1.59 10.07 13.58
CA ILE A 290 -1.40 9.34 12.32
C ILE A 290 -0.35 9.98 11.40
N GLN A 291 0.06 11.23 11.62
CA GLN A 291 0.97 12.01 10.73
C GLN A 291 2.30 11.33 10.34
N ASN A 292 2.78 10.37 11.13
CA ASN A 292 4.03 9.65 10.88
C ASN A 292 3.80 8.21 10.38
N GLY A 293 2.58 7.93 9.91
CA GLY A 293 2.13 6.59 9.56
C GLY A 293 1.44 5.88 10.71
N ILE A 294 0.61 4.91 10.34
CA ILE A 294 -0.25 4.16 11.23
C ILE A 294 0.32 2.75 11.36
N GLU A 295 0.87 2.41 12.53
CA GLU A 295 1.35 1.05 12.78
C GLU A 295 0.18 0.08 12.95
N TYR A 296 0.30 -1.11 12.35
CA TYR A 296 -0.67 -2.19 12.50
C TYR A 296 0.00 -3.55 12.33
N ILE A 297 -0.61 -4.60 12.89
CA ILE A 297 -0.18 -5.98 12.67
C ILE A 297 -1.14 -6.58 11.63
N ALA A 298 -0.61 -6.93 10.46
CA ALA A 298 -1.38 -7.63 9.44
C ALA A 298 -1.94 -8.95 10.03
N ALA A 299 -3.24 -9.18 9.81
CA ALA A 299 -3.94 -10.39 10.25
C ALA A 299 -3.55 -11.61 9.39
#